data_AF-A0A496WRZ7-F1
#
_entry.id   AF-A0A496WRZ7-F1
#
_cell.length_a   1.000
_cell.length_b   1.000
_cell.length_c   1.000
_cell.angle_alpha   90.00
_cell.angle_beta   90.00
_cell.angle_gamma   90.00
#
_symmetry.space_group_name_H-M   'P 1'
#
loop_
_entity.id
_entity.type
_entity.pdbx_description
1 polymer ?
#
loop_
_entity_poly.entity_id
_entity_poly.type
_entity_poly.pdbx_seq_one_letter_code
_entity_poly.pdbx_strand_id
1 'polypeptide(L)'
;MINRFANPLDLLGRLLVAYVFVGAGFAKIGGYDHTVAFMESVGLSGVLLPLVILTEIGGGILLALGYQTRLAAIAIAGFSILAAIFFHADWSVEANRFSFLRNLAIMGALLSYVSAGVRGWSIDAWLEKKNLDKRDSTE
;
A
#
# COMPACT_ATOMS: atom_id res chain seq x y z
N MET A 1 -22.88 -15.60 12.18
CA MET A 1 -22.00 -16.59 11.51
C MET A 1 -20.65 -15.95 11.25
N ILE A 2 -19.58 -16.40 11.92
CA ILE A 2 -18.23 -15.96 11.59
C ILE A 2 -17.89 -16.57 10.22
N ASN A 3 -17.72 -15.73 9.21
CA ASN A 3 -17.34 -16.19 7.87
C ASN A 3 -15.93 -16.78 7.95
N ARG A 4 -15.82 -18.12 7.92
CA ARG A 4 -14.54 -18.86 8.00
C ARG A 4 -13.51 -18.42 6.96
N PHE A 5 -13.96 -17.82 5.86
CA PHE A 5 -13.11 -17.31 4.79
C PHE A 5 -12.66 -15.86 4.99
N ALA A 6 -13.17 -15.15 6.00
CA ALA A 6 -12.89 -13.75 6.18
C ALA A 6 -11.39 -13.47 6.39
N ASN A 7 -10.75 -14.18 7.34
CA ASN A 7 -9.33 -14.02 7.63
C ASN A 7 -8.41 -14.37 6.45
N PRO A 8 -8.55 -15.53 5.76
CA PRO A 8 -7.69 -15.84 4.63
C PRO A 8 -7.89 -14.89 3.44
N LEU A 9 -9.12 -14.45 3.16
CA LEU A 9 -9.39 -13.50 2.07
C LEU A 9 -8.82 -12.11 2.35
N ASP A 10 -8.92 -11.64 3.60
CA ASP A 10 -8.30 -10.39 4.03
C ASP A 10 -6.77 -10.43 3.88
N LEU A 11 -6.14 -11.50 4.39
CA LEU A 11 -4.69 -11.69 4.26
C LEU A 11 -4.27 -11.76 2.80
N LEU A 12 -4.97 -12.55 1.98
CA LEU A 12 -4.66 -12.67 0.56
C LEU A 12 -4.75 -11.32 -0.15
N GLY A 13 -5.81 -10.54 0.10
CA GLY A 13 -5.94 -9.20 -0.47
C GLY A 13 -4.78 -8.28 -0.09
N ARG A 14 -4.37 -8.29 1.19
CA ARG A 14 -3.23 -7.49 1.66
C ARG A 14 -1.91 -7.92 1.02
N LEU A 15 -1.69 -9.23 0.88
CA LEU A 15 -0.49 -9.78 0.23
C LEU A 15 -0.42 -9.42 -1.26
N LEU A 16 -1.55 -9.48 -1.98
CA LEU A 16 -1.61 -9.12 -3.40
C LEU A 16 -1.32 -7.64 -3.62
N VAL A 17 -1.90 -6.76 -2.78
CA VAL A 17 -1.60 -5.32 -2.85
C VAL A 17 -0.14 -5.06 -2.48
N ALA A 18 0.35 -5.66 -1.39
CA ALA A 18 1.73 -5.53 -0.95
C ALA A 18 2.73 -5.98 -2.01
N TYR A 19 2.47 -7.10 -2.70
CA TYR A 19 3.32 -7.62 -3.76
C TYR A 19 3.57 -6.59 -4.87
N VAL A 20 2.53 -5.86 -5.28
CA VAL A 20 2.65 -4.82 -6.31
C VAL A 20 3.62 -3.71 -5.87
N PHE A 21 3.46 -3.19 -4.65
CA PHE A 21 4.29 -2.07 -4.17
C PHE A 21 5.70 -2.49 -3.78
N VAL A 22 5.86 -3.63 -3.10
CA VAL A 22 7.18 -4.15 -2.75
C VAL A 22 7.98 -4.44 -4.02
N GLY A 23 7.37 -5.09 -5.02
CA GLY A 23 7.99 -5.31 -6.32
C GLY A 23 8.35 -4.00 -7.04
N ALA A 24 7.45 -3.01 -7.04
CA ALA A 24 7.70 -1.70 -7.64
C ALA A 24 8.84 -0.95 -6.95
N GLY A 25 8.94 -1.01 -5.62
CA GLY A 25 10.02 -0.39 -4.86
C GLY A 25 11.37 -1.05 -5.12
N PHE A 26 11.44 -2.38 -5.17
CA PHE A 26 12.68 -3.08 -5.56
C PHE A 26 13.12 -2.76 -6.98
N ALA A 27 12.17 -2.64 -7.92
CA ALA A 27 12.47 -2.22 -9.29
C ALA A 27 13.09 -0.80 -9.32
N LYS A 28 12.62 0.12 -8.47
CA LYS A 28 13.22 1.47 -8.34
C LYS A 28 14.61 1.45 -7.73
N ILE A 29 14.91 0.53 -6.82
CA ILE A 29 16.28 0.35 -6.29
C ILE A 29 17.20 -0.13 -7.42
N GLY A 30 16.77 -1.11 -8.22
CA GLY A 30 17.57 -1.63 -9.34
C GLY A 30 17.73 -0.64 -10.50
N GLY A 31 16.75 0.25 -10.69
CA GLY A 31 16.72 1.28 -11.74
C GLY A 31 16.76 2.70 -11.18
N TYR A 32 17.61 2.96 -10.17
CA TYR A 32 17.58 4.19 -9.39
C TYR A 32 17.77 5.44 -10.27
N ASP A 33 18.86 5.51 -11.03
CA ASP A 33 19.20 6.68 -11.86
C ASP A 33 18.14 6.93 -12.95
N HIS A 34 17.62 5.86 -13.55
CA HIS A 34 16.53 5.95 -14.52
C HIS A 34 15.26 6.52 -13.88
N THR A 35 14.95 6.11 -12.66
CA THR A 35 13.78 6.61 -11.93
C THR A 35 13.97 8.08 -11.53
N VAL A 36 15.16 8.49 -11.11
CA VAL A 36 15.50 9.90 -10.86
C VAL A 36 15.26 10.74 -12.11
N ALA A 37 15.83 10.35 -13.24
CA ALA A 37 15.65 11.06 -14.51
C ALA A 37 14.16 11.15 -14.92
N PHE A 38 13.40 10.07 -14.70
CA PHE A 38 11.97 10.06 -14.99
C PHE A 38 11.17 11.00 -14.07
N MET A 39 11.48 11.03 -12.77
CA MET A 39 10.88 11.97 -11.81
C MET A 39 11.15 13.42 -12.21
N GLU A 40 12.38 13.74 -12.60
CA GLU A 40 12.76 15.08 -13.02
C GLU A 40 12.06 15.48 -14.32
N SER A 41 11.82 14.54 -15.23
CA SER A 41 11.08 14.79 -16.49
C SER A 41 9.63 15.26 -16.27
N VAL A 42 9.04 14.95 -15.10
CA VAL A 42 7.68 15.37 -14.72
C VAL A 42 7.68 16.47 -13.65
N GLY A 43 8.85 17.09 -13.39
CA GLY A 43 8.99 18.22 -12.48
C GLY A 43 9.12 17.85 -11.00
N LEU A 44 9.36 16.58 -10.67
CA LEU A 44 9.60 16.12 -9.30
C LEU A 44 11.10 15.97 -9.03
N SER A 45 11.57 16.42 -7.87
CA SER A 45 12.98 16.25 -7.50
C SER A 45 13.33 14.79 -7.24
N GLY A 46 14.43 14.30 -7.82
CA GLY A 46 14.97 12.96 -7.56
C GLY A 46 15.34 12.70 -6.10
N VAL A 47 15.54 13.74 -5.28
CA VAL A 47 15.78 13.64 -3.83
C VAL A 47 14.59 12.99 -3.09
N LEU A 48 13.39 13.03 -3.68
CA LEU A 48 12.20 12.37 -3.13
C LEU A 48 12.19 10.85 -3.35
N LEU A 49 13.05 10.30 -4.23
CA LEU A 49 13.04 8.88 -4.59
C LEU A 49 13.20 7.93 -3.37
N PRO A 50 14.10 8.18 -2.41
CA PRO A 50 14.18 7.34 -1.21
C PRO A 50 12.86 7.31 -0.40
N LEU A 51 12.14 8.43 -0.33
CA LEU A 51 10.84 8.49 0.34
C LEU A 51 9.77 7.71 -0.43
N VAL A 52 9.79 7.75 -1.76
CA VAL A 52 8.93 6.93 -2.61
C VAL A 52 9.20 5.44 -2.38
N ILE A 53 10.47 5.02 -2.43
CA ILE A 53 10.88 3.62 -2.19
C ILE A 53 10.46 3.18 -0.79
N LEU A 54 10.67 4.02 0.23
CA LEU A 54 10.25 3.72 1.60
C LEU A 54 8.73 3.56 1.72
N THR A 55 7.96 4.39 1.02
CA THR A 55 6.49 4.31 1.02
C THR A 55 6.02 3.03 0.33
N GLU A 56 6.63 2.65 -0.79
CA GLU A 56 6.27 1.44 -1.53
C GLU A 56 6.65 0.15 -0.78
N ILE A 57 7.92 0.02 -0.39
CA ILE A 57 8.41 -1.18 0.29
C ILE A 57 7.91 -1.23 1.73
N GLY A 58 8.12 -0.15 2.48
CA GLY A 58 7.71 -0.05 3.88
C GLY A 58 6.20 -0.13 4.03
N GLY A 59 5.45 0.65 3.25
CA GLY A 59 3.99 0.57 3.25
C GLY A 59 3.49 -0.81 2.86
N GLY A 60 4.05 -1.42 1.79
CA GLY A 60 3.68 -2.76 1.37
C GLY A 60 3.92 -3.83 2.45
N ILE A 61 5.07 -3.79 3.13
CA ILE A 61 5.39 -4.72 4.22
C ILE A 61 4.44 -4.51 5.41
N LEU A 62 4.20 -3.27 5.82
CA LEU A 62 3.26 -2.95 6.91
C LEU A 62 1.85 -3.49 6.61
N LEU A 63 1.38 -3.29 5.38
CA LEU A 63 0.09 -3.80 4.92
C LEU A 63 0.06 -5.34 4.93
N ALA A 64 1.10 -6.01 4.42
CA ALA A 64 1.21 -7.47 4.40
C ALA A 64 1.14 -8.08 5.81
N LEU A 65 1.86 -7.49 6.76
CA LEU A 65 1.84 -7.91 8.17
C LEU A 65 0.53 -7.53 8.88
N GLY A 66 -0.22 -6.58 8.33
CA GLY A 66 -1.39 -6.01 8.98
C GLY A 66 -0.99 -5.25 10.24
N TYR A 67 0.08 -4.46 10.15
CA TYR A 67 0.56 -3.59 11.22
C TYR A 67 0.39 -2.13 10.82
N GLN A 68 -0.27 -1.34 11.68
CA GLN A 68 -0.70 0.02 11.38
C GLN A 68 -1.43 0.12 10.03
N THR A 69 -2.31 -0.85 9.77
CA THR A 69 -2.85 -1.09 8.42
C THR A 69 -3.57 0.12 7.85
N ARG A 70 -4.31 0.87 8.68
CA ARG A 70 -4.98 2.09 8.24
C ARG A 70 -4.00 3.16 7.76
N LEU A 71 -2.90 3.36 8.49
CA LEU A 71 -1.87 4.34 8.13
C LEU A 71 -1.13 3.91 6.87
N ALA A 72 -0.72 2.64 6.80
CA ALA A 72 -0.09 2.07 5.61
C ALA A 72 -1.01 2.20 4.39
N ALA A 73 -2.30 1.88 4.52
CA ALA A 73 -3.27 1.97 3.44
C ALA A 73 -3.50 3.41 2.97
N ILE A 74 -3.58 4.38 3.87
CA ILE A 74 -3.69 5.81 3.53
C ILE A 74 -2.43 6.26 2.76
N ALA A 75 -1.24 5.94 3.27
CA ALA A 75 0.02 6.34 2.66
C ALA A 75 0.16 5.78 1.23
N ILE A 76 -0.12 4.49 1.05
CA ILE A 76 -0.05 3.83 -0.26
C ILE A 76 -1.16 4.33 -1.19
N ALA A 77 -2.37 4.59 -0.68
CA ALA A 77 -3.47 5.14 -1.49
C ALA A 77 -3.12 6.54 -2.01
N GLY A 78 -2.60 7.40 -1.14
CA GLY A 78 -2.08 8.72 -1.51
C GLY A 78 -0.95 8.63 -2.54
N PHE A 79 0.01 7.73 -2.32
CA PHE A 79 1.06 7.46 -3.30
C PHE A 79 0.49 7.00 -4.66
N SER A 80 -0.49 6.08 -4.66
CA SER A 80 -1.08 5.52 -5.89
C SER A 80 -1.73 6.60 -6.75
N ILE A 81 -2.51 7.50 -6.14
CA ILE A 81 -3.16 8.58 -6.89
C ILE A 81 -2.15 9.62 -7.38
N LEU A 82 -1.13 9.96 -6.58
CA LEU A 82 -0.06 10.85 -7.01
C LEU A 82 0.72 10.24 -8.18
N ALA A 83 1.08 8.95 -8.09
CA ALA A 83 1.76 8.25 -9.17
C ALA A 83 0.91 8.20 -10.46
N ALA A 84 -0.40 7.99 -10.33
CA ALA A 84 -1.32 8.03 -11.47
C ALA A 84 -1.30 9.39 -12.15
N ILE A 85 -1.39 10.48 -11.38
CA ILE A 85 -1.44 11.84 -11.90
C ILE A 85 -0.11 12.25 -12.54
N PHE A 86 1.02 12.03 -11.87
CA PHE A 86 2.31 12.52 -12.35
C PHE A 86 2.90 11.67 -13.48
N PHE A 87 2.73 10.35 -13.46
CA PHE A 87 3.43 9.45 -14.40
C PHE A 87 2.52 8.79 -15.44
N HIS A 88 1.20 8.85 -15.26
CA HIS A 88 0.27 8.04 -16.05
C HIS A 88 -0.95 8.82 -16.58
N ALA A 89 -0.94 10.16 -16.46
CA ALA A 89 -2.04 11.00 -16.92
C ALA A 89 -2.06 11.25 -18.44
N ASP A 90 -0.98 10.95 -19.17
CA ASP A 90 -1.01 10.99 -20.63
C ASP A 90 -1.70 9.74 -21.19
N TRP A 91 -2.99 9.89 -21.50
CA TRP A 91 -3.83 8.80 -21.98
C TRP A 91 -3.64 8.52 -23.48
N SER A 92 -2.85 9.31 -24.22
CA SER A 92 -2.48 8.96 -25.59
C SER A 92 -1.57 7.73 -25.65
N VAL A 93 -0.83 7.48 -24.56
CA VAL A 93 -0.02 6.28 -24.35
C VAL A 93 -0.85 5.22 -23.63
N GLU A 94 -1.12 4.11 -24.31
CA GLU A 94 -1.99 3.04 -23.77
C GLU A 94 -1.46 2.45 -22.45
N ALA A 95 -0.13 2.27 -22.33
CA ALA A 95 0.51 1.78 -21.11
C ALA A 95 0.30 2.70 -19.90
N ASN A 96 0.25 4.02 -20.13
CA ASN A 96 -0.05 5.01 -19.10
C ASN A 96 -1.51 4.89 -18.68
N ARG A 97 -2.45 4.81 -19.63
CA ARG A 97 -3.86 4.63 -19.33
C ARG A 97 -4.13 3.39 -18.47
N PHE A 98 -3.56 2.24 -18.82
CA PHE A 98 -3.68 1.03 -18.00
C PHE A 98 -3.07 1.19 -16.61
N SER A 99 -1.92 1.86 -16.50
CA SER A 99 -1.27 2.11 -15.21
C SER A 99 -2.06 3.09 -14.34
N PHE A 100 -2.69 4.10 -14.93
CA PHE A 100 -3.59 5.03 -14.24
C PHE A 100 -4.78 4.28 -13.63
N LEU A 101 -5.48 3.50 -14.45
CA LEU A 101 -6.65 2.72 -14.01
C LEU A 101 -6.27 1.66 -12.96
N ARG A 102 -5.11 1.01 -13.10
CA ARG A 102 -4.57 0.09 -12.10
C ARG A 102 -4.38 0.78 -10.75
N ASN A 103 -3.76 1.95 -10.73
CA ASN A 103 -3.54 2.72 -9.50
C ASN A 103 -4.87 3.15 -8.85
N LEU A 104 -5.86 3.55 -9.64
CA LEU A 104 -7.18 3.91 -9.13
C LEU A 104 -7.92 2.71 -8.51
N ALA A 105 -7.84 1.54 -9.16
CA ALA A 105 -8.43 0.30 -8.64
C ALA A 105 -7.76 -0.13 -7.33
N ILE A 106 -6.42 -0.07 -7.25
CA ILE A 106 -5.66 -0.38 -6.04
C ILE A 106 -6.00 0.60 -4.91
N MET A 107 -6.12 1.89 -5.21
CA MET A 107 -6.58 2.90 -4.25
C MET A 107 -7.95 2.53 -3.68
N GLY A 108 -8.90 2.11 -4.52
CA GLY A 108 -10.21 1.64 -4.08
C GLY A 108 -10.11 0.46 -3.10
N ALA A 109 -9.26 -0.53 -3.38
CA ALA A 109 -9.00 -1.64 -2.46
C ALA A 109 -8.38 -1.15 -1.14
N LEU A 110 -7.44 -0.23 -1.17
CA LEU A 110 -6.81 0.35 0.03
C LEU A 110 -7.81 1.11 0.90
N LEU A 111 -8.71 1.88 0.29
CA LEU A 111 -9.79 2.59 1.02
C LEU A 111 -10.74 1.63 1.74
N SER A 112 -10.92 0.41 1.22
CA SER A 112 -11.68 -0.64 1.92
C SER A 112 -10.99 -1.07 3.22
N TYR A 113 -9.66 -1.15 3.26
CA TYR A 113 -8.90 -1.40 4.49
C TYR A 113 -8.91 -0.21 5.45
N VAL A 114 -8.91 1.01 4.93
CA VAL A 114 -9.03 2.23 5.76
C VAL A 114 -10.37 2.23 6.50
N SER A 115 -11.47 2.00 5.78
CA SER A 115 -12.83 2.01 6.33
C SER A 115 -13.10 0.82 7.26
N ALA A 116 -12.85 -0.40 6.80
CA ALA A 116 -13.22 -1.63 7.52
C ALA A 116 -12.19 -2.07 8.57
N GLY A 117 -10.94 -1.58 8.49
CA GLY A 117 -9.83 -2.11 9.27
C GLY A 117 -9.38 -3.49 8.76
N VAL A 118 -8.68 -4.24 9.61
CA VAL A 118 -8.16 -5.58 9.30
C VAL A 118 -8.77 -6.66 10.15
N ARG A 119 -8.63 -7.90 9.68
CA ARG A 119 -9.20 -9.08 10.35
C ARG A 119 -8.17 -9.78 11.25
N GLY A 120 -8.61 -10.86 11.90
CA GLY A 120 -7.87 -11.52 12.99
C GLY A 120 -6.49 -12.07 12.62
N TRP A 121 -6.16 -12.21 11.33
CA TRP A 121 -4.81 -12.58 10.87
C TRP A 121 -3.97 -11.34 10.56
N SER A 122 -3.84 -10.45 11.53
CA SER A 122 -3.06 -9.21 11.45
C SER A 122 -2.40 -8.90 12.80
N ILE A 123 -1.28 -8.18 12.77
CA ILE A 123 -0.62 -7.70 14.00
C ILE A 123 -1.53 -6.73 14.76
N ASP A 124 -2.26 -5.86 14.05
CA ASP A 124 -3.20 -4.92 14.66
C ASP A 124 -4.28 -5.66 15.50
N ALA A 125 -4.89 -6.71 14.95
CA ALA A 125 -5.89 -7.50 15.68
C ALA A 125 -5.29 -8.26 16.87
N TRP A 126 -4.05 -8.74 16.74
CA TRP A 126 -3.34 -9.40 17.84
C TRP A 126 -3.03 -8.43 18.99
N LEU A 127 -2.59 -7.21 18.67
CA LEU A 127 -2.33 -6.16 19.66
C LEU A 127 -3.61 -5.71 20.37
N GLU A 128 -4.70 -5.55 19.63
CA GLU A 128 -6.00 -5.17 20.20
C GLU A 128 -6.50 -6.22 21.19
N LYS A 129 -6.44 -7.51 20.81
CA LYS A 129 -6.81 -8.62 21.71
C LYS A 129 -5.98 -8.60 23.00
N LYS A 130 -4.65 -8.46 22.89
CA LYS A 130 -3.75 -8.42 24.04
C LYS A 130 -4.06 -7.25 24.99
N ASN A 131 -4.50 -6.11 24.46
CA ASN A 131 -4.87 -4.94 25.26
C ASN A 131 -6.24 -5.08 25.94
N LEU A 132 -7.14 -5.90 25.39
CA LEU A 132 -8.41 -6.27 26.04
C LEU A 132 -8.14 -7.22 27.20
N ASP A 133 -7.42 -8.32 26.95
CA ASP A 133 -7.11 -9.33 27.98
C ASP A 133 -6.41 -8.72 29.21
N LYS A 134 -5.54 -7.71 29.00
CA LYS A 134 -4.89 -6.97 30.08
C LYS A 134 -5.85 -6.13 30.92
N ARG A 135 -6.84 -5.46 30.30
CA ARG A 135 -7.82 -4.62 31.01
C ARG A 135 -8.70 -5.48 31.90
N ASP A 136 -9.19 -6.59 31.38
CA ASP A 136 -10.05 -7.53 32.11
C ASP A 136 -9.32 -8.19 33.29
N SER A 137 -7.98 -8.31 33.24
CA SER A 137 -7.17 -8.84 34.35
C SER A 137 -6.90 -7.85 35.49
N THR A 138 -7.21 -6.57 35.28
CA THR A 138 -6.99 -5.48 36.26
C THR A 138 -8.27 -4.95 36.90
N GLU A 139 -9.43 -5.46 36.46
CA GLU A 139 -10.76 -5.23 37.06
C GLU A 139 -11.16 -6.39 37.98
#